data_AF-A0AB36FWE4-F1
#
_entry.id   AF-A0AB36FWE4-F1
#
_cell.length_a   1.000
_cell.length_b   1.000
_cell.length_c   1.000
_cell.angle_alpha   90.00
_cell.angle_beta   90.00
_cell.angle_gamma   90.00
#
_symmetry.space_group_name_H-M   'P 1'
#
loop_
_entity.id
_entity.type
_entity.pdbx_description
1 polymer ?
#
loop_
_entity_poly.entity_id
_entity_poly.type
_entity_poly.pdbx_seq_one_letter_code
_entity_poly.pdbx_strand_id
1 'polypeptide(L)' 'MDKSKVELTPEQRIKALEKELADTKMKADFFEAVVNVLETDYGVSVVKKRKRKSSRKK' A
#
# COMPACT_ATOMS: atom_id res chain seq x y z
N MET A 1 -14.94 20.29 -10.29
CA MET A 1 -14.05 21.46 -10.49
C MET A 1 -12.82 20.95 -11.21
N ASP A 2 -13.00 20.62 -12.48
CA ASP A 2 -11.96 20.06 -13.34
C ASP A 2 -11.49 21.16 -14.26
N LYS A 3 -10.61 22.01 -13.74
CA LYS A 3 -9.89 22.98 -14.55
C LYS A 3 -8.48 22.47 -14.70
N SER A 4 -8.25 21.90 -15.88
CA SER A 4 -6.97 21.93 -16.57
C SER A 4 -5.78 21.57 -15.68
N LYS A 5 -5.42 20.28 -15.74
CA LYS A 5 -4.05 19.81 -15.66
C LYS A 5 -3.21 20.61 -16.68
N VAL A 6 -2.92 21.87 -16.36
CA VAL A 6 -1.82 22.63 -16.97
C VAL A 6 -0.67 21.67 -16.92
N GLU A 7 -0.17 21.28 -18.08
CA GLU A 7 0.73 20.16 -18.25
C GLU A 7 1.95 20.41 -17.38
N LEU A 8 1.92 19.91 -16.14
CA LEU A 8 3.05 20.00 -15.22
C LEU A 8 4.24 19.52 -16.01
N THR A 9 5.31 20.32 -16.03
CA THR A 9 6.50 19.97 -16.78
C THR A 9 6.95 18.58 -16.33
N PRO A 10 7.53 17.77 -17.22
CA PRO A 10 7.96 16.42 -16.86
C PRO A 10 8.77 16.40 -15.55
N GLU A 11 9.61 17.42 -15.32
CA GLU A 11 10.38 17.60 -14.09
C GLU A 11 9.53 17.79 -12.83
N GLN A 12 8.47 18.59 -12.89
CA GLN A 12 7.55 18.79 -11.76
C GLN A 12 6.82 17.48 -11.41
N ARG A 13 6.50 16.67 -12.42
CA ARG A 13 5.88 15.34 -12.20
C ARG A 13 6.88 14.37 -11.59
N ILE A 14 8.11 14.34 -12.09
CA ILE A 14 9.18 13.49 -11.54
C ILE A 14 9.41 13.82 -10.07
N LYS A 15 9.56 15.10 -9.72
CA LYS A 15 9.77 15.52 -8.33
C LYS A 15 8.60 15.13 -7.40
N ALA A 16 7.37 15.24 -7.90
CA ALA A 16 6.20 14.80 -7.15
C ALA A 16 6.20 13.27 -6.93
N LEU A 17 6.54 12.50 -7.97
CA LEU A 17 6.65 11.05 -7.92
C LEU A 17 7.80 10.59 -7.01
N GLU A 18 8.95 11.27 -7.03
CA GLU A 18 10.08 10.98 -6.13
C GLU A 18 9.69 11.15 -4.66
N LYS A 19 8.93 12.21 -4.35
CA LYS A 19 8.39 12.42 -3.01
C LYS A 19 7.43 11.30 -2.62
N GLU A 20 6.53 10.92 -3.50
CA GLU A 20 5.60 9.81 -3.26
C GLU A 20 6.34 8.47 -3.06
N LEU A 21 7.42 8.23 -3.82
CA LEU A 21 8.27 7.05 -3.65
C LEU A 21 9.00 7.06 -2.29
N ALA A 22 9.48 8.21 -1.82
CA ALA A 22 10.08 8.30 -0.49
C ALA A 22 9.04 8.04 0.61
N ASP A 23 7.87 8.67 0.51
CA ASP A 23 6.78 8.53 1.48
C ASP A 23 6.25 7.09 1.54
N THR A 24 6.14 6.42 0.39
CA THR A 24 5.68 5.02 0.31
C THR A 24 6.69 4.04 0.88
N LYS A 25 7.99 4.25 0.65
CA LYS A 25 9.06 3.44 1.26
C LYS A 25 9.03 3.56 2.79
N MET A 26 9.00 4.78 3.32
CA MET A 26 8.91 5.00 4.77
C MET A 26 7.67 4.32 5.39
N LYS A 27 6.52 4.38 4.71
CA LYS A 27 5.31 3.70 5.15
C LYS A 27 5.46 2.18 5.10
N ALA A 28 6.06 1.64 4.04
CA ALA A 28 6.27 0.20 3.90
C ALA A 28 7.16 -0.34 5.02
N ASP A 29 8.29 0.31 5.29
CA ASP A 29 9.22 -0.07 6.37
C ASP A 29 8.53 -0.02 7.74
N PHE A 30 7.70 1.00 7.97
CA PHE A 30 6.89 1.11 9.19
C PHE A 30 5.88 -0.04 9.32
N PHE A 31 5.14 -0.35 8.26
CA PHE A 31 4.16 -1.45 8.30
C PHE A 31 4.83 -2.80 8.50
N GLU A 32 5.99 -3.03 7.89
CA GLU A 32 6.77 -4.24 8.11
C GLU A 32 7.17 -4.38 9.58
N ALA A 33 7.68 -3.32 10.20
CA ALA A 33 8.01 -3.33 11.62
C ALA A 33 6.78 -3.62 12.51
N VAL A 34 5.64 -3.00 12.23
CA VAL A 34 4.40 -3.24 12.98
C VAL A 34 3.91 -4.68 12.81
N VAL A 35 3.94 -5.23 11.59
CA VAL A 35 3.55 -6.62 11.33
C VAL A 35 4.48 -7.58 12.07
N ASN A 36 5.79 -7.34 12.05
CA ASN A 36 6.76 -8.16 12.77
C ASN A 36 6.46 -8.21 14.27
N VAL A 37 6.17 -7.06 14.90
CA VAL A 37 5.79 -7.01 16.33
C VAL A 37 4.50 -7.79 16.59
N LEU A 38 3.49 -7.67 15.73
CA LEU A 38 2.23 -8.41 15.87
C LEU A 38 2.43 -9.93 15.75
N GLU A 39 3.35 -10.35 14.89
CA GLU A 39 3.70 -11.76 14.73
C GLU A 39 4.53 -12.30 15.90
N THR A 40 5.56 -11.56 16.35
CA THR A 40 6.47 -12.02 17.41
C THR A 40 5.84 -11.97 18.80
N ASP A 41 5.19 -10.87 19.14
CA ASP A 41 4.80 -10.59 20.53
C ASP A 41 3.37 -11.06 20.82
N TYR A 42 2.52 -11.08 19.78
CA TYR A 42 1.10 -11.42 19.90
C TYR A 42 0.71 -12.68 19.12
N GLY A 43 1.60 -13.26 18.31
CA GLY A 43 1.32 -14.45 17.51
C GLY A 43 0.21 -14.25 16.46
N VAL A 44 -0.09 -13.01 16.09
CA VAL A 44 -1.15 -12.66 15.15
C VAL A 44 -0.63 -12.85 13.73
N SER A 45 -0.98 -13.97 13.09
CA SER A 45 -0.65 -14.18 11.68
C SER A 45 -1.65 -13.48 10.76
N VAL A 46 -1.15 -12.58 9.90
CA VAL A 46 -1.95 -11.90 8.86
C VAL A 46 -2.14 -12.85 7.67
N VAL A 47 -2.75 -14.02 7.89
CA VAL A 47 -3.02 -14.96 6.79
C VAL A 47 -4.29 -14.53 6.07
N LYS A 48 -4.16 -14.23 4.77
CA LYS A 48 -5.33 -13.96 3.94
C LYS A 48 -6.24 -15.19 3.90
N LYS A 49 -7.48 -15.06 4.39
CA LYS A 49 -8.49 -16.11 4.28
C LYS A 49 -8.59 -16.54 2.82
N ARG A 50 -8.47 -17.85 2.55
CA ARG A 50 -8.70 -18.41 1.21
C ARG A 50 -10.08 -17.95 0.74
N LYS A 51 -10.17 -17.32 -0.44
CA LYS A 51 -11.47 -17.05 -1.09
C LYS A 51 -12.14 -18.40 -1.32
N ARG A 52 -13.09 -18.81 -0.47
CA ARG A 52 -13.88 -20.02 -0.70
C ARG A 52 -14.51 -19.90 -2.09
N LYS A 53 -14.27 -20.88 -2.97
CA LYS A 53 -15.16 -21.10 -4.11
C LYS A 53 -16.56 -21.29 -3.51
N SER A 54 -17.52 -20.45 -3.87
CA SER A 54 -18.90 -20.63 -3.43
C SER A 54 -19.37 -22.00 -3.88
N SER A 55 -19.51 -22.94 -2.95
CA SER A 55 -20.11 -24.24 -3.24
C SER A 55 -21.60 -24.02 -3.43
N ARG A 56 -22.03 -23.82 -4.68
CA ARG A 56 -23.45 -23.94 -5.05
C ARG A 56 -23.77 -25.44 -4.97
N LYS A 57 -24.27 -25.89 -3.81
CA LYS A 57 -24.91 -27.21 -3.72
C LYS A 57 -26.19 -27.14 -4.55
N LYS A 58 -26.29 -28.02 -5.55
CA LYS A 58 -27.57 -28.41 -6.17
C LYS A 58 -28.36 -29.26 -5.18
#